data_AF-A0A164S9U7-F1
#
_entry.id   AF-A0A164S9U7-F1
#
_cell.length_a   1.000
_cell.length_b   1.000
_cell.length_c   1.000
_cell.angle_alpha   90.00
_cell.angle_beta   90.00
_cell.angle_gamma   90.00
#
_symmetry.space_group_name_H-M   'P 1'
#
loop_
_entity.id
_entity.type
_entity.pdbx_description
1 polymer ?
#
loop_
_entity_poly.entity_id
_entity_poly.type
_entity_poly.pdbx_seq_one_letter_code
_entity_poly.pdbx_strand_id
1 'polypeptide(L)'
;MGAVTTTFDLFLRETVDARARARILAFARSEAGYLEVPGNVYGADLYREDQVAVVWDDLDPTREERVPWDEFMQRVLELPDP
;
A
#
# COMPACT_ATOMS: atom_id res chain seq x y z
N MET A 1 14.75 20.63 -5.78
CA MET A 1 14.75 19.16 -6.01
C MET A 1 13.30 18.72 -5.88
N GLY A 2 12.67 18.27 -6.95
CA GLY A 2 11.34 17.67 -6.86
C GLY A 2 11.45 16.30 -6.19
N ALA A 3 10.51 15.94 -5.32
CA ALA A 3 10.46 14.60 -4.76
C ALA A 3 10.36 13.58 -5.91
N VAL A 4 11.20 12.54 -5.89
CA VAL A 4 11.08 11.42 -6.82
C VAL A 4 9.83 10.66 -6.41
N THR A 5 8.85 10.54 -7.31
CA THR A 5 7.65 9.75 -7.09
C THR A 5 8.01 8.27 -7.02
N THR A 6 7.70 7.62 -5.90
CA THR A 6 7.97 6.19 -5.71
C THR A 6 6.82 5.31 -6.20
N THR A 7 7.04 3.99 -6.29
CA THR A 7 5.96 3.04 -6.62
C THR A 7 4.89 3.08 -5.54
N PHE A 8 5.29 3.27 -4.28
CA PHE A 8 4.36 3.47 -3.17
C PHE A 8 3.49 4.73 -3.33
N ASP A 9 4.08 5.87 -3.72
CA ASP A 9 3.28 7.09 -3.97
C ASP A 9 2.24 6.89 -5.08
N LEU A 10 2.60 6.15 -6.14
CA LEU A 10 1.69 5.84 -7.25
C LEU A 10 0.59 4.87 -6.82
N PHE A 11 0.93 3.84 -6.04
CA PHE A 11 -0.05 2.93 -5.44
C PHE A 11 -1.08 3.69 -4.58
N LEU A 12 -0.62 4.56 -3.67
CA LEU A 12 -1.52 5.36 -2.83
C LEU A 12 -2.45 6.23 -3.66
N ARG A 13 -1.92 6.86 -4.72
CA ARG A 13 -2.69 7.77 -5.58
C ARG A 13 -3.69 7.05 -6.48
N GLU A 14 -3.31 5.91 -7.05
CA GLU A 14 -4.03 5.29 -8.16
C GLU A 14 -4.84 4.05 -7.76
N THR A 15 -4.49 3.42 -6.63
CA THR A 15 -5.10 2.17 -6.16
C THR A 15 -5.89 2.33 -4.88
N VAL A 16 -5.41 3.18 -3.94
CA VAL A 16 -6.04 3.31 -2.63
C VAL A 16 -7.21 4.30 -2.67
N ASP A 17 -8.34 3.81 -3.16
CA ASP A 17 -9.62 4.50 -3.03
C ASP A 17 -10.24 4.34 -1.62
N ALA A 18 -11.41 4.93 -1.39
CA ALA A 18 -12.13 4.87 -0.12
C ALA A 18 -12.37 3.42 0.36
N ARG A 19 -12.67 2.50 -0.56
CA ARG A 19 -12.97 1.11 -0.26
C ARG A 19 -11.70 0.34 0.08
N ALA A 20 -10.63 0.53 -0.70
CA ALA A 20 -9.33 -0.06 -0.45
C ALA A 20 -8.76 0.43 0.89
N ARG A 21 -8.83 1.74 1.16
CA ARG A 21 -8.43 2.34 2.44
C ARG A 21 -9.19 1.71 3.61
N ALA A 22 -10.52 1.58 3.51
CA ALA A 22 -11.32 0.93 4.56
C ALA A 22 -10.90 -0.53 4.80
N ARG A 23 -10.61 -1.29 3.73
CA ARG A 23 -10.12 -2.68 3.84
C ARG A 23 -8.76 -2.75 4.52
N ILE A 24 -7.81 -1.88 4.13
CA ILE A 24 -6.49 -1.80 4.75
C ILE A 24 -6.61 -1.50 6.25
N LEU A 25 -7.41 -0.50 6.62
CA LEU A 25 -7.61 -0.12 8.02
C LEU A 25 -8.31 -1.21 8.84
N ALA A 26 -9.25 -1.95 8.23
CA ALA A 26 -9.88 -3.10 8.87
C ALA A 26 -8.87 -4.23 9.09
N PHE A 27 -8.02 -4.52 8.10
CA PHE A 27 -6.96 -5.52 8.19
C PHE A 27 -5.94 -5.18 9.28
N ALA A 28 -5.54 -3.92 9.39
CA ALA A 28 -4.60 -3.46 10.42
C ALA A 28 -5.09 -3.70 11.86
N ARG A 29 -6.39 -3.89 12.06
CA ARG A 29 -7.03 -4.20 13.36
C ARG A 29 -7.38 -5.68 13.52
N SER A 30 -7.12 -6.49 12.50
CA SER A 30 -7.45 -7.91 12.48
C SER A 30 -6.25 -8.76 12.91
N GLU A 31 -6.51 -10.04 13.19
CA GLU A 31 -5.47 -11.06 13.44
C GLU A 31 -5.00 -11.75 12.15
N ALA A 32 -5.44 -11.29 10.97
CA ALA A 32 -5.03 -11.89 9.71
C ALA A 32 -3.55 -11.58 9.42
N GLY A 33 -2.81 -12.60 8.96
CA GLY A 33 -1.38 -12.48 8.64
C GLY A 33 -1.10 -11.80 7.30
N TYR A 34 -2.06 -11.84 6.37
CA TYR A 34 -1.88 -11.41 4.98
C TYR A 34 -3.12 -10.70 4.44
N LEU A 35 -2.89 -9.67 3.63
CA LEU A 35 -3.90 -9.05 2.78
C LEU A 35 -3.30 -8.66 1.43
N GLU A 36 -3.96 -9.08 0.35
CA GLU A 36 -3.74 -8.51 -0.99
C GLU A 36 -4.64 -7.28 -1.20
N VAL A 37 -4.03 -6.19 -1.66
CA VAL A 37 -4.72 -5.00 -2.18
C VAL A 37 -4.40 -4.88 -3.67
N PRO A 38 -5.22 -5.51 -4.53
CA PRO A 38 -5.00 -5.46 -5.96
C PRO A 38 -5.42 -4.10 -6.53
N GLY A 39 -4.63 -3.58 -7.46
CA GLY A 39 -5.01 -2.50 -8.36
C GLY A 39 -4.74 -2.87 -9.82
N ASN A 40 -5.06 -1.97 -10.75
CA ASN A 40 -4.96 -2.24 -12.19
C ASN A 40 -3.52 -2.21 -12.72
N VAL A 41 -2.65 -1.42 -12.09
CA VAL A 41 -1.25 -1.22 -12.49
C VAL A 41 -0.35 -1.39 -11.26
N TYR A 42 -0.74 -0.77 -10.15
CA TYR A 42 -0.05 -0.91 -8.88
C TYR A 42 -0.90 -1.74 -7.92
N GLY A 43 -0.26 -2.44 -7.00
CA GLY A 43 -0.93 -3.12 -5.91
C GLY A 43 0.02 -3.34 -4.75
N ALA A 44 -0.50 -3.95 -3.68
CA ALA A 44 0.30 -4.23 -2.50
C ALA A 44 -0.07 -5.55 -1.83
N ASP A 45 0.95 -6.27 -1.37
CA ASP A 45 0.84 -7.39 -0.47
C ASP A 45 1.25 -6.97 0.93
N LEU A 46 0.33 -7.11 1.88
CA LEU A 46 0.53 -6.66 3.26
C LEU A 46 0.80 -7.88 4.14
N TYR A 47 2.00 -7.93 4.73
CA TYR A 47 2.46 -9.02 5.59
C TYR A 47 2.56 -8.55 7.03
N ARG A 48 1.63 -9.00 7.89
CA ARG A 48 1.57 -8.56 9.28
C ARG A 48 2.72 -9.13 10.10
N GLU A 49 3.08 -10.40 9.92
CA GLU A 49 4.15 -11.03 10.71
C GLU A 49 5.51 -10.37 10.45
N ASP A 50 5.79 -10.04 9.20
CA ASP A 50 7.02 -9.38 8.77
C ASP A 50 7.01 -7.85 8.93
N GLN A 51 5.87 -7.27 9.36
CA GLN A 51 5.66 -5.82 9.48
C GLN A 51 6.08 -5.06 8.20
N VAL A 52 5.66 -5.54 7.03
CA VAL A 52 6.02 -4.95 5.73
C VAL A 52 4.83 -4.95 4.76
N ALA A 53 4.75 -3.92 3.94
CA ALA A 53 3.93 -3.89 2.74
C ALA A 53 4.85 -3.97 1.51
N VAL A 54 4.60 -4.94 0.63
CA VAL A 54 5.31 -5.09 -0.63
C VAL A 54 4.44 -4.47 -1.71
N VAL A 55 4.86 -3.31 -2.21
CA VAL A 55 4.16 -2.60 -3.29
C VAL A 55 4.78 -3.00 -4.62
N TRP A 56 3.94 -3.38 -5.57
CA TRP A 56 4.36 -3.88 -6.88
C TRP A 56 3.77 -3.05 -8.03
N ASP A 57 4.46 -3.10 -9.16
CA ASP A 57 4.09 -2.48 -10.45
C ASP A 57 3.98 -3.59 -11.50
N ASP A 58 2.78 -3.81 -12.03
CA ASP A 58 2.49 -4.84 -13.02
C ASP A 58 3.11 -4.53 -14.40
N LEU A 59 3.43 -3.26 -14.68
CA LEU A 59 4.07 -2.85 -15.93
C LEU A 59 5.60 -3.01 -15.89
N ASP A 60 6.21 -2.93 -14.71
CA ASP A 60 7.64 -3.15 -14.49
C ASP A 60 7.87 -3.97 -13.20
N PRO A 61 7.91 -5.31 -13.31
CA PRO A 61 8.09 -6.21 -12.16
C PRO A 61 9.40 -6.03 -11.39
N THR A 62 10.36 -5.27 -11.95
CA THR A 62 11.61 -4.95 -11.26
C THR A 62 11.45 -3.81 -10.25
N ARG A 63 10.31 -3.11 -10.27
CA ARG A 63 9.97 -1.98 -9.39
C ARG A 63 9.10 -2.40 -8.20
N GLU A 64 9.55 -3.43 -7.49
CA GLU A 64 8.99 -3.78 -6.19
C GLU A 64 9.58 -2.85 -5.11
N GLU A 65 8.72 -2.30 -4.27
CA GLU A 65 9.10 -1.45 -3.14
C GLU A 65 8.61 -2.08 -1.83
N ARG A 66 9.55 -2.35 -0.92
CA ARG A 66 9.23 -2.87 0.43
C ARG A 66 9.13 -1.72 1.40
N VAL A 67 7.91 -1.43 1.84
CA VAL A 67 7.59 -0.32 2.73
C VAL A 67 7.37 -0.85 4.15
N PRO A 68 8.06 -0.33 5.17
CA PRO A 68 7.81 -0.68 6.57
C PRO A 68 6.34 -0.43 6.95
N TRP A 69 5.76 -1.33 7.76
CA TRP A 69 4.36 -1.26 8.14
C TRP A 69 3.93 0.09 8.71
N ASP A 70 4.73 0.66 9.62
CA ASP A 70 4.40 1.93 10.28
C ASP A 70 4.36 3.09 9.28
N GLU A 71 5.32 3.14 8.35
CA GLU A 71 5.35 4.13 7.26
C GLU A 71 4.14 3.96 6.34
N PHE A 72 3.84 2.72 5.95
CA PHE A 72 2.69 2.40 5.12
C PHE A 72 1.39 2.89 5.77
N MET A 73 1.18 2.54 7.04
CA MET A 73 -0.02 2.90 7.78
C MET A 73 -0.14 4.40 8.02
N GLN A 74 0.97 5.08 8.32
CA GLN A 74 0.98 6.54 8.45
C GLN A 74 0.44 7.20 7.17
N ARG A 75 0.97 6.80 6.01
CA ARG A 75 0.58 7.37 4.71
C ARG A 75 -0.88 7.07 4.35
N VAL A 76 -1.37 5.86 4.65
CA VAL A 76 -2.79 5.50 4.46
C VAL A 76 -3.72 6.33 5.35
N LEU A 77 -3.30 6.64 6.58
CA LEU A 77 -4.08 7.49 7.49
C LEU A 77 -4.11 8.95 7.04
N GLU A 78 -3.02 9.46 6.47
CA GLU A 78 -2.89 10.82 5.93
C GLU A 78 -3.69 11.07 4.64
N LEU A 79 -4.16 10.00 3.96
CA LEU A 79 -5.00 10.16 2.78
C LEU A 79 -6.28 10.94 3.14
N PRO A 80 -6.66 11.95 2.33
CA PRO A 80 -7.89 12.69 2.54
C PRO A 80 -9.08 11.72 2.51
N ASP A 81 -10.10 11.99 3.34
CA ASP A 81 -11.38 11.34 3.18
C ASP A 81 -11.96 11.72 1.80
N PRO A 82 -12.60 10.75 1.11
CA PRO A 82 -13.12 10.96 -0.24
C PRO A 82 -14.19 12.06 -0.32
#